data_AF-A0A4Y8ZLE9-F1
#
_entry.id   AF-A0A4Y8ZLE9-F1
#
_cell.length_a   1.000
_cell.length_b   1.000
_cell.length_c   1.000
_cell.angle_alpha   90.00
_cell.angle_beta   90.00
_cell.angle_gamma   90.00
#
_symmetry.space_group_name_H-M   'P 1'
#
loop_
_entity.id
_entity.type
_entity.pdbx_description
1 polymer ?
#
loop_
_entity_poly.entity_id
_entity_poly.type
_entity_poly.pdbx_seq_one_letter_code
_entity_poly.pdbx_strand_id
1 'polypeptide(L)'
;MTTSGKRAVALADLPAEVLAAATAARPGFTPAEAEAETRDGRRYFDVEGRLADGSEIEFDIMEEGGRWRVVEIQRDIAFAAAPAAVRAAASAHDPAFVPTRVIESVQADGLVIYELFGPAGGNPAGRKVEIKWDGTRAEVLQQEWAH
;
A
#
# COMPACT_ATOMS: atom_id res chain seq x y z
N MET A 1 -1.96 -9.74 -17.74
CA MET A 1 -0.76 -9.82 -16.89
C MET A 1 -0.76 -11.19 -16.26
N THR A 2 0.37 -11.87 -16.26
CA THR A 2 0.50 -13.20 -15.63
C THR A 2 1.16 -12.99 -14.27
N THR A 3 0.45 -13.37 -13.21
CA THR A 3 1.01 -13.43 -11.85
C THR A 3 1.16 -14.88 -11.40
N SER A 4 2.18 -15.16 -10.59
CA SER A 4 2.31 -16.41 -9.83
C SER A 4 1.34 -16.53 -8.65
N GLY A 5 0.74 -15.41 -8.21
CA GLY A 5 0.15 -15.25 -6.89
C GLY A 5 1.21 -15.09 -5.79
N LYS A 6 0.78 -14.55 -4.64
CA LYS A 6 1.62 -14.36 -3.45
C LYS A 6 1.88 -15.69 -2.75
N ARG A 7 3.12 -15.88 -2.28
CA ARG A 7 3.51 -17.02 -1.44
C ARG A 7 4.36 -16.55 -0.27
N ALA A 8 4.08 -17.02 0.93
CA ALA A 8 4.93 -16.77 2.08
C ALA A 8 6.38 -17.23 1.83
N VAL A 9 7.34 -16.44 2.30
CA VAL A 9 8.77 -16.75 2.27
C VAL A 9 9.37 -16.40 3.63
N ALA A 10 10.29 -17.23 4.13
CA ALA A 10 10.96 -16.90 5.38
C ALA A 10 11.86 -15.68 5.18
N LEU A 11 11.91 -14.77 6.16
CA LEU A 11 12.77 -13.58 6.10
C LEU A 11 14.25 -13.92 5.86
N ALA A 12 14.72 -15.08 6.36
CA ALA A 12 16.08 -15.57 6.15
C ALA A 12 16.38 -16.01 4.71
N ASP A 13 15.34 -16.27 3.90
CA ASP A 13 15.46 -16.69 2.50
C ASP A 13 15.35 -15.50 1.53
N LEU A 14 15.08 -14.29 2.04
CA LEU A 14 15.06 -13.08 1.22
C LEU A 14 16.48 -12.72 0.76
N PRO A 15 16.64 -12.21 -0.48
CA PRO A 15 17.86 -11.50 -0.85
C PRO A 15 18.13 -10.37 0.16
N ALA A 16 19.36 -10.26 0.66
CA ALA A 16 19.70 -9.28 1.71
C ALA A 16 19.37 -7.84 1.29
N GLU A 17 19.45 -7.55 -0.01
CA GLU A 17 19.15 -6.27 -0.62
C GLU A 17 17.67 -5.88 -0.51
N VAL A 18 16.74 -6.85 -0.37
CA VAL A 18 15.30 -6.58 -0.19
C VAL A 18 15.07 -5.93 1.18
N LEU A 19 15.60 -6.54 2.25
CA LEU A 19 15.51 -5.96 3.60
C LEU A 19 16.29 -4.65 3.72
N ALA A 20 17.42 -4.54 3.00
CA ALA A 20 18.17 -3.29 2.93
C ALA A 20 17.34 -2.17 2.26
N ALA A 21 16.59 -2.47 1.19
CA ALA A 21 15.71 -1.51 0.52
C ALA A 21 14.58 -1.02 1.45
N ALA A 22 13.91 -1.94 2.16
CA ALA A 22 12.88 -1.59 3.15
C ALA A 22 13.44 -0.71 4.27
N THR A 23 14.59 -1.09 4.83
CA THR A 23 15.26 -0.35 5.93
C THR A 23 15.71 1.04 5.47
N ALA A 24 16.20 1.17 4.23
CA ALA A 24 16.60 2.45 3.67
C ALA A 24 15.39 3.37 3.44
N ALA A 25 14.26 2.83 2.98
CA ALA A 25 13.02 3.59 2.82
C ALA A 25 12.44 4.04 4.17
N ARG A 26 12.61 3.21 5.21
CA ARG A 26 12.11 3.53 6.56
C ARG A 26 13.06 3.07 7.66
N PRO A 27 13.98 3.94 8.11
CA PRO A 27 14.87 3.63 9.22
C PRO A 27 14.11 3.26 10.49
N GLY A 28 14.53 2.19 11.16
CA GLY A 28 13.88 1.67 12.37
C GLY A 28 12.70 0.72 12.12
N PHE A 29 12.44 0.35 10.87
CA PHE A 29 11.57 -0.77 10.51
C PHE A 29 12.08 -2.09 11.07
N THR A 30 11.16 -2.89 11.62
CA THR A 30 11.42 -4.28 12.04
C THR A 30 10.58 -5.23 11.19
N PRO A 31 11.17 -6.07 10.33
CA PRO A 31 10.41 -7.02 9.50
C PRO A 31 9.80 -8.13 10.35
N ALA A 32 8.61 -8.57 9.96
CA ALA A 32 7.88 -9.66 10.61
C ALA A 32 7.53 -10.77 9.61
N GLU A 33 7.04 -10.40 8.43
CA GLU A 33 6.56 -11.34 7.42
C GLU A 33 7.04 -10.91 6.03
N ALA A 34 7.08 -11.89 5.12
CA ALA A 34 7.32 -11.59 3.72
C ALA A 34 6.58 -12.56 2.81
N GLU A 35 6.10 -12.03 1.70
CA GLU A 35 5.54 -12.78 0.60
C GLU A 35 6.33 -12.52 -0.66
N ALA A 36 6.38 -13.50 -1.56
CA ALA A 36 7.01 -13.40 -2.86
C ALA A 36 5.97 -13.57 -3.96
N GLU A 37 6.11 -12.80 -5.02
CA GLU A 37 5.28 -12.92 -6.21
C GLU A 37 6.14 -12.70 -7.47
N THR A 38 5.69 -13.21 -8.60
CA THR A 38 6.23 -12.86 -9.90
C THR A 38 5.11 -12.29 -10.76
N ARG A 39 5.23 -11.02 -11.17
CA ARG A 39 4.28 -10.32 -12.05
C ARG A 39 5.00 -10.02 -13.37
N ASP A 40 4.46 -10.55 -14.48
CA ASP A 40 5.01 -10.37 -15.83
C ASP A 40 6.53 -10.64 -15.94
N GLY A 41 6.98 -11.71 -15.27
CA GLY A 41 8.39 -12.15 -15.27
C GLY A 41 9.33 -11.36 -14.35
N ARG A 42 8.82 -10.38 -13.61
CA ARG A 42 9.57 -9.62 -12.60
C ARG A 42 9.26 -10.16 -11.21
N ARG A 43 10.27 -10.24 -10.36
CA ARG A 43 10.12 -10.68 -8.96
C ARG A 43 9.71 -9.51 -8.08
N TYR A 44 8.77 -9.78 -7.19
CA TYR A 44 8.28 -8.87 -6.16
C TYR A 44 8.38 -9.55 -4.81
N PHE A 45 8.62 -8.74 -3.79
CA PHE A 45 8.47 -9.13 -2.40
C PHE A 45 7.64 -8.09 -1.66
N ASP A 46 6.60 -8.56 -0.99
CA ASP A 46 5.88 -7.77 -0.01
C ASP A 46 6.54 -8.04 1.33
N VAL A 47 7.06 -7.01 1.98
CA VAL A 47 7.70 -7.14 3.29
C VAL A 47 6.89 -6.34 4.30
N GLU A 48 6.26 -7.05 5.24
CA GLU A 48 5.44 -6.47 6.30
C GLU A 48 6.21 -6.46 7.63
N GLY A 49 5.95 -5.45 8.44
CA GLY A 49 6.43 -5.41 9.82
C GLY A 49 5.97 -4.16 10.54
N ARG A 50 6.78 -3.68 11.48
CA ARG A 50 6.41 -2.57 12.38
C ARG A 50 7.43 -1.46 12.43
N LEU A 51 6.95 -0.24 12.68
CA LEU A 51 7.75 0.91 13.09
C LEU A 51 8.01 0.91 14.60
N ALA A 52 8.89 1.81 15.04
CA ALA A 52 9.25 1.95 16.45
C ALA A 52 8.07 2.32 17.37
N ASP A 53 7.03 2.96 16.84
CA ASP A 53 5.79 3.27 17.56
C ASP A 53 4.77 2.11 17.55
N GLY A 54 5.12 0.98 16.93
CA GLY A 54 4.31 -0.23 16.83
C GLY A 54 3.35 -0.26 15.63
N SER A 55 3.25 0.82 14.83
CA SER A 55 2.37 0.84 13.66
C SER A 55 2.85 -0.15 12.60
N GLU A 56 1.92 -0.84 11.96
CA GLU A 56 2.20 -1.72 10.81
C GLU A 56 2.58 -0.90 9.57
N ILE A 57 3.45 -1.49 8.75
CA ILE A 57 3.91 -0.94 7.48
C ILE A 57 4.29 -2.09 6.54
N GLU A 58 3.95 -1.95 5.28
CA GLU A 58 4.29 -2.89 4.21
C GLU A 58 5.08 -2.18 3.11
N PHE A 59 6.01 -2.91 2.49
CA PHE A 59 6.78 -2.47 1.33
C PHE A 59 6.60 -3.48 0.19
N ASP A 60 6.11 -3.01 -0.96
CA ASP A 60 6.15 -3.80 -2.19
C ASP A 60 7.49 -3.50 -2.89
N ILE A 61 8.31 -4.53 -3.11
CA ILE A 61 9.72 -4.40 -3.53
C ILE A 61 9.96 -5.19 -4.81
N MET A 62 10.25 -4.47 -5.89
CA MET A 62 10.45 -5.04 -7.23
C MET A 62 11.92 -5.19 -7.58
N GLU A 63 12.27 -6.27 -8.28
CA GLU A 63 13.55 -6.41 -8.97
C GLU A 63 13.56 -5.65 -10.31
N GLU A 64 14.51 -4.75 -10.48
CA GLU A 64 14.78 -4.05 -11.73
C GLU A 64 16.29 -3.98 -12.01
N GLY A 65 16.73 -4.57 -13.13
CA GLY A 65 18.14 -4.49 -13.54
C GLY A 65 19.12 -5.09 -12.52
N GLY A 66 18.71 -6.14 -11.79
CA GLY A 66 19.50 -6.77 -10.73
C GLY A 66 19.59 -5.97 -9.43
N ARG A 67 18.72 -4.96 -9.26
CA ARG A 67 18.57 -4.18 -8.03
C ARG A 67 17.16 -4.32 -7.49
N TRP A 68 17.02 -4.20 -6.17
CA TRP A 68 15.73 -4.21 -5.49
C TRP A 68 15.32 -2.79 -5.14
N ARG A 69 14.09 -2.42 -5.49
CA ARG A 69 13.55 -1.09 -5.26
C ARG A 69 12.16 -1.21 -4.63
N VAL A 70 11.95 -0.43 -3.56
CA VAL A 70 10.60 -0.18 -3.02
C VAL A 70 9.80 0.57 -4.09
N VAL A 71 8.74 -0.06 -4.58
CA VAL A 71 7.81 0.51 -5.56
C VAL A 71 6.54 1.04 -4.91
N GLU A 72 6.23 0.56 -3.70
CA GLU A 72 5.09 1.01 -2.90
C GLU A 72 5.41 0.89 -1.41
N ILE A 73 4.89 1.84 -0.61
CA ILE A 73 4.88 1.78 0.85
C ILE A 73 3.44 1.94 1.30
N GLN A 74 2.92 0.97 2.03
CA GLN A 74 1.55 0.99 2.52
C GLN A 74 1.49 1.01 4.04
N ARG A 75 0.53 1.75 4.58
CA ARG A 75 0.20 1.68 6.01
C ARG A 75 -1.27 1.99 6.27
N ASP A 76 -1.81 1.36 7.29
CA ASP A 76 -3.10 1.73 7.84
C ASP A 76 -3.02 3.06 8.61
N ILE A 77 -3.96 3.95 8.32
CA ILE A 77 -4.10 5.23 9.02
C ILE A 77 -5.54 5.45 9.47
N ALA A 78 -5.74 6.32 10.46
CA ALA A 78 -7.07 6.86 10.73
C ALA A 78 -7.51 7.75 9.57
N PHE A 79 -8.79 7.72 9.18
CA PHE A 79 -9.32 8.62 8.13
C PHE A 79 -9.04 10.11 8.44
N ALA A 80 -9.07 10.50 9.72
CA ALA A 80 -8.76 11.86 10.17
C ALA A 80 -7.27 12.26 9.98
N ALA A 81 -6.37 11.32 9.71
CA ALA A 81 -4.98 11.60 9.38
C ALA A 81 -4.77 11.84 7.88
N ALA A 82 -5.68 11.41 7.01
CA ALA A 82 -5.60 11.68 5.57
C ALA A 82 -5.72 13.20 5.27
N PRO A 83 -5.10 13.71 4.21
CA PRO A 83 -5.17 15.13 3.84
C PRO A 83 -6.60 15.66 3.73
N ALA A 84 -6.82 16.92 4.09
CA ALA A 84 -8.16 17.53 4.07
C ALA A 84 -8.82 17.44 2.68
N ALA A 85 -8.05 17.61 1.61
CA ALA A 85 -8.54 17.48 0.24
C ALA A 85 -9.01 16.05 -0.08
N VAL A 86 -8.31 15.03 0.41
CA VAL A 86 -8.69 13.62 0.26
C VAL A 86 -10.01 13.34 0.99
N ARG A 87 -10.12 13.80 2.24
CA ARG A 87 -11.37 13.65 3.00
C ARG A 87 -12.55 14.36 2.34
N ALA A 88 -12.32 15.58 1.84
CA ALA A 88 -13.33 16.34 1.11
C ALA A 88 -13.77 15.65 -0.19
N ALA A 89 -12.82 15.07 -0.94
CA ALA A 89 -13.12 14.30 -2.15
C ALA A 89 -13.98 13.06 -1.83
N ALA A 90 -13.67 12.34 -0.74
CA ALA A 90 -14.47 11.21 -0.28
C ALA A 90 -15.92 11.65 0.05
N SER A 91 -16.09 12.70 0.86
CA SER A 91 -17.40 13.21 1.24
C SER A 91 -18.20 13.79 0.08
N ALA A 92 -17.54 14.42 -0.90
CA ALA A 92 -18.19 14.95 -2.09
C ALA A 92 -18.66 13.84 -3.04
N HIS A 93 -17.90 12.75 -3.13
CA HIS A 93 -18.27 11.58 -3.90
C HIS A 93 -19.45 10.83 -3.26
N ASP A 94 -19.42 10.66 -1.94
CA ASP A 94 -20.53 10.07 -1.19
C ASP A 94 -20.56 10.56 0.27
N PRO A 95 -21.50 11.46 0.62
CA PRO A 95 -21.63 11.98 1.98
C PRO A 95 -22.03 10.92 3.02
N ALA A 96 -22.62 9.80 2.61
CA ALA A 96 -23.06 8.74 3.51
C ALA A 96 -21.97 7.69 3.76
N PHE A 97 -20.85 7.76 3.02
CA PHE A 97 -19.76 6.81 3.17
C PHE A 97 -18.87 7.15 4.38
N VAL A 98 -18.77 6.20 5.29
CA VAL A 98 -17.89 6.27 6.46
C VAL A 98 -16.84 5.16 6.35
N PRO A 99 -15.58 5.49 6.03
CA PRO A 99 -14.51 4.49 5.99
C PRO A 99 -14.25 3.90 7.37
N THR A 100 -14.13 2.58 7.45
CA THR A 100 -13.73 1.83 8.65
C THR A 100 -12.25 1.43 8.62
N ARG A 101 -11.63 1.44 7.45
CA ARG A 101 -10.19 1.22 7.25
C ARG A 101 -9.70 2.15 6.15
N VAL A 102 -8.52 2.73 6.33
CA VAL A 102 -7.88 3.59 5.34
C VAL A 102 -6.44 3.16 5.18
N ILE A 103 -6.07 2.75 3.97
CA ILE A 103 -4.68 2.49 3.62
C ILE A 103 -4.15 3.73 2.92
N GLU A 104 -3.03 4.25 3.41
CA GLU A 104 -2.20 5.21 2.69
C GLU A 104 -1.13 4.43 1.93
N SER A 105 -1.22 4.45 0.60
CA SER A 105 -0.27 3.80 -0.30
C SER A 105 0.56 4.86 -1.03
N VAL A 106 1.86 4.93 -0.73
CA VAL A 106 2.81 5.85 -1.37
C VAL A 106 3.56 5.11 -2.46
N GLN A 107 3.41 5.59 -3.70
CA GLN A 107 4.03 5.03 -4.90
C GLN A 107 5.47 5.52 -5.05
N ALA A 108 6.25 4.86 -5.92
CA ALA A 108 7.67 5.15 -6.16
C ALA A 108 7.97 6.58 -6.64
N ASP A 109 6.99 7.26 -7.24
CA ASP A 109 7.08 8.64 -7.75
C ASP A 109 6.51 9.68 -6.76
N GLY A 110 6.05 9.25 -5.59
CA GLY A 110 5.46 10.09 -4.55
C GLY A 110 3.97 10.33 -4.71
N LEU A 111 3.32 9.78 -5.74
CA LEU A 111 1.86 9.73 -5.81
C LEU A 111 1.33 8.93 -4.63
N VAL A 112 0.22 9.37 -4.04
CA VAL A 112 -0.43 8.65 -2.93
C VAL A 112 -1.80 8.17 -3.36
N ILE A 113 -2.06 6.88 -3.19
CA ILE A 113 -3.39 6.28 -3.35
C ILE A 113 -3.94 6.03 -1.95
N TYR A 114 -5.04 6.69 -1.62
CA TYR A 114 -5.78 6.39 -0.40
C TYR A 114 -6.87 5.38 -0.72
N GLU A 115 -6.79 4.20 -0.13
CA GLU A 115 -7.80 3.16 -0.26
C GLU A 115 -8.73 3.19 0.95
N LEU A 116 -9.97 3.61 0.73
CA LEU A 116 -10.98 3.76 1.76
C LEU A 116 -11.93 2.57 1.72
N PHE A 117 -11.89 1.74 2.76
CA PHE A 117 -12.78 0.60 2.89
C PHE A 117 -13.88 0.93 3.91
N GLY A 118 -15.10 0.51 3.61
CA GLY A 118 -16.20 0.61 4.56
C GLY A 118 -17.36 -0.29 4.18
N PRO A 119 -18.43 -0.31 4.98
CA PRO A 119 -19.60 -1.13 4.70
C PRO A 119 -20.33 -0.64 3.43
N ALA A 120 -20.90 -1.58 2.69
CA ALA A 120 -21.88 -1.31 1.64
C ALA A 120 -23.14 -2.10 1.98
N GLY A 121 -24.28 -1.42 2.15
CA GLY A 121 -25.51 -2.02 2.68
C GLY A 121 -25.83 -3.38 2.05
N GLY A 122 -25.84 -4.44 2.87
CA GLY A 122 -26.13 -5.82 2.46
C GLY A 122 -24.98 -6.60 1.82
N ASN A 123 -23.83 -5.98 1.51
CA ASN A 123 -22.65 -6.65 0.98
C ASN A 123 -21.63 -6.95 2.10
N PRO A 124 -21.37 -8.23 2.44
CA PRO A 124 -20.40 -8.59 3.48
C PRO A 124 -18.95 -8.26 3.10
N ALA A 125 -18.63 -8.13 1.81
CA ALA A 125 -17.29 -7.72 1.35
C ALA A 125 -17.03 -6.21 1.50
N GLY A 126 -18.07 -5.43 1.82
CA GLY A 126 -17.97 -3.97 1.91
C GLY A 126 -17.85 -3.27 0.54
N ARG A 127 -17.31 -2.05 0.56
CA ARG A 127 -16.95 -1.24 -0.61
C ARG A 127 -15.57 -0.64 -0.42
N LYS A 128 -14.89 -0.41 -1.54
CA LYS A 128 -13.62 0.31 -1.66
C LYS A 128 -13.85 1.60 -2.46
N VAL A 129 -13.26 2.69 -2.00
CA VAL A 129 -13.15 3.96 -2.75
C VAL A 129 -11.68 4.33 -2.77
N GLU A 130 -11.12 4.57 -3.96
CA GLU A 130 -9.73 4.98 -4.08
C GLU A 130 -9.62 6.45 -4.45
N ILE A 131 -8.69 7.15 -3.80
CA ILE A 131 -8.45 8.57 -4.04
C ILE A 131 -6.97 8.78 -4.33
N LYS A 132 -6.68 9.21 -5.55
CA LYS A 132 -5.34 9.64 -5.96
C LYS A 132 -5.03 11.03 -5.42
N TRP A 133 -3.84 11.21 -4.88
CA TRP A 133 -3.35 12.45 -4.28
C TRP A 133 -1.91 12.73 -4.71
N ASP A 134 -1.69 13.86 -5.39
CA ASP A 134 -0.36 14.28 -5.88
C ASP A 134 0.33 15.33 -4.98
N GLY A 135 -0.20 15.55 -3.77
CA GLY A 135 0.23 16.63 -2.88
C GLY A 135 -0.54 17.95 -3.04
N THR A 136 -1.32 18.10 -4.11
CA THR A 136 -2.11 19.30 -4.41
C THR A 136 -3.58 19.00 -4.71
N ARG A 137 -3.87 17.97 -5.51
CA ARG A 137 -5.21 17.61 -5.96
C ARG A 137 -5.57 16.19 -5.57
N ALA A 138 -6.77 16.05 -5.00
CA ALA A 138 -7.40 14.77 -4.71
C ALA A 138 -8.41 14.42 -5.81
N GLU A 139 -8.34 13.19 -6.32
CA GLU A 139 -9.21 12.69 -7.38
C GLU A 139 -9.72 11.29 -7.02
N VAL A 140 -11.04 11.12 -6.96
CA VAL A 140 -11.64 9.79 -6.78
C VAL A 140 -11.48 9.00 -8.07
N LEU A 141 -10.84 7.84 -7.97
CA LEU A 141 -10.62 6.95 -9.11
C LEU A 141 -11.91 6.22 -9.48
N GLN A 142 -12.14 6.06 -10.78
CA GLN A 142 -13.29 5.31 -11.32
C GLN A 142 -12.98 3.82 -11.53
N GLN A 143 -11.70 3.47 -11.48
CA GLN A 143 -11.16 2.12 -11.60
C GLN A 143 -10.10 1.97 -10.52
N GLU A 144 -9.90 0.73 -10.05
CA GLU A 144 -8.83 0.45 -9.09
C GLU A 144 -7.47 0.81 -9.70
N TRP A 145 -6.59 1.35 -8.86
CA TRP A 145 -5.21 1.62 -9.17
C TRP A 145 -4.53 0.33 -9.60
N ALA A 146 -3.71 0.42 -10.64
CA ALA A 146 -2.92 -0.71 -11.11
C ALA A 146 -1.60 -0.74 -10.33
N HIS A 147 -1.52 -1.66 -9.35
CA HIS A 147 -0.30 -2.00 -8.61
C HIS A 147 0.71 -2.78 -9.47
#